data_AF-A0A8C3T2C1-F1
#
_entry.id   AF-A0A8C3T2C1-F1
#
_cell.length_a   1.000
_cell.length_b   1.000
_cell.length_c   1.000
_cell.angle_alpha   90.00
_cell.angle_beta   90.00
_cell.angle_gamma   90.00
#
_symmetry.space_group_name_H-M   'P 1'
#
loop_
_entity.id
_entity.type
_entity.pdbx_description
1 polymer ?
#
loop_
_entity_poly.entity_id
_entity_poly.type
_entity_poly.pdbx_seq_one_letter_code
_entity_poly.pdbx_strand_id
1 'polypeptide(L)'
;MAQRPIFSKLLKNCLGHLTQAEEYLSQAQWIVLKTSDCSNDIQSKLHRNLGLLYAAKGHFEESLYHLATDIYLASCAFGTHDISTSGGYFHMANVFFRQNKMDIADSLYTEVTDIWHAHFSRLIQVQSQTLTSHLKCFILNVDEDQQAEASQVLNAILDIREQAPKQQPAKTARVVHALAMLHYLILDLPKASHPQYGANGEVLDLISVWGEEAVQSQLRSSCRNHNTFRQISRAMMERGHDRDALRG
;
A
#
# COMPACT_ATOMS: atom_id res chain seq x y z
N MET A 1 -39.81 8.04 1.45
CA MET A 1 -39.59 8.03 2.92
C MET A 1 -39.31 6.61 3.46
N ALA A 2 -38.50 5.77 2.79
CA ALA A 2 -38.40 4.32 3.07
C ALA A 2 -36.99 3.79 3.43
N GLN A 3 -35.97 4.65 3.64
CA GLN A 3 -34.58 4.22 3.89
C GLN A 3 -34.18 4.10 5.39
N ARG A 4 -34.96 4.65 6.32
CA ARG A 4 -34.62 4.67 7.76
C ARG A 4 -34.52 3.29 8.47
N PRO A 5 -35.34 2.27 8.18
CA PRO A 5 -35.31 1.02 8.96
C PRO A 5 -34.14 0.08 8.60
N ILE A 6 -33.68 0.08 7.34
CA ILE A 6 -32.54 -0.74 6.89
C ILE A 6 -31.23 -0.18 7.48
N PHE A 7 -31.05 1.14 7.42
CA PHE A 7 -29.89 1.82 8.01
C PHE A 7 -29.81 1.60 9.52
N SER A 8 -30.94 1.66 10.23
CA SER A 8 -30.99 1.38 11.67
C SER A 8 -30.64 -0.08 12.02
N LYS A 9 -31.05 -1.05 11.19
CA LYS A 9 -30.74 -2.47 11.42
C LYS A 9 -29.28 -2.79 11.14
N LEU A 10 -28.71 -2.20 10.09
CA LEU A 10 -27.27 -2.29 9.78
C LEU A 10 -26.43 -1.63 10.88
N LEU A 11 -26.80 -0.42 11.34
CA LEU A 11 -26.15 0.25 12.46
C LEU A 11 -26.14 -0.61 13.72
N LYS A 12 -27.29 -1.19 14.10
CA LYS A 12 -27.37 -2.08 15.27
C LYS A 12 -26.49 -3.31 15.13
N ASN A 13 -26.41 -3.91 13.94
CA ASN A 13 -25.56 -5.07 13.69
C ASN A 13 -24.06 -4.70 13.76
N CYS A 14 -23.68 -3.60 13.11
CA CYS A 14 -22.32 -3.06 13.17
C CYS A 14 -21.90 -2.73 14.61
N LEU A 15 -22.78 -2.09 15.38
CA LEU A 15 -22.54 -1.79 16.79
C LEU A 15 -22.41 -3.06 17.64
N GLY A 16 -23.20 -4.11 17.36
CA GLY A 16 -23.08 -5.41 18.02
C GLY A 16 -21.70 -6.05 17.81
N HIS A 17 -21.20 -6.04 16.56
CA HIS A 17 -19.88 -6.57 16.24
C HIS A 17 -18.75 -5.75 16.87
N LEU A 18 -18.90 -4.43 16.98
CA LEU A 18 -17.91 -3.56 17.63
C LEU A 18 -17.82 -3.82 19.14
N THR A 19 -18.94 -4.04 19.82
CA THR A 19 -18.96 -4.38 21.25
C THR A 19 -18.27 -5.72 21.50
N GLN A 20 -18.51 -6.71 20.65
CA GLN A 20 -17.87 -8.02 20.78
C GLN A 20 -16.36 -7.94 20.51
N ALA A 21 -15.92 -7.15 19.53
CA ALA A 21 -14.50 -6.91 19.26
C ALA A 21 -13.80 -6.22 20.45
N GLU A 22 -14.48 -5.29 21.12
CA GLU A 22 -13.99 -4.63 22.33
C GLU A 22 -13.79 -5.60 23.50
N GLU A 23 -14.74 -6.52 23.71
CA GLU A 23 -14.62 -7.54 24.75
C GLU A 23 -13.41 -8.45 24.51
N TYR A 24 -13.22 -8.94 23.28
CA TYR A 24 -12.05 -9.76 22.93
C TYR A 24 -10.74 -8.99 23.06
N LEU A 25 -10.69 -7.72 22.64
CA LEU A 25 -9.49 -6.90 22.75
C LEU A 25 -9.17 -6.51 24.20
N SER A 26 -10.18 -6.31 25.04
CA SER A 26 -10.01 -6.08 26.48
C SER A 26 -9.44 -7.33 27.18
N GLN A 27 -9.89 -8.52 26.79
CA GLN A 27 -9.33 -9.79 27.26
C GLN A 27 -7.88 -9.96 26.78
N ALA A 28 -7.59 -9.70 25.50
CA ALA A 28 -6.23 -9.77 24.96
C ALA A 28 -5.29 -8.77 25.66
N GLN A 29 -5.75 -7.55 25.93
CA GLN A 29 -4.99 -6.55 26.68
C GLN A 29 -4.71 -7.01 28.12
N TRP A 30 -5.70 -7.61 28.79
CA TRP A 30 -5.51 -8.15 30.13
C TRP A 30 -4.48 -9.28 30.16
N ILE A 31 -4.50 -10.17 29.16
CA ILE A 31 -3.51 -11.25 29.03
C ILE A 31 -2.10 -10.67 28.82
N VAL A 32 -1.95 -9.71 27.90
CA VAL A 32 -0.67 -9.03 27.65
C VAL A 32 -0.15 -8.31 28.89
N LEU A 33 -1.03 -7.69 29.69
CA LEU A 33 -0.65 -7.06 30.96
C LEU A 33 -0.23 -8.06 32.05
N LYS A 34 -0.72 -9.30 31.99
CA LYS A 34 -0.38 -10.36 32.95
C LYS A 34 0.86 -11.16 32.56
N THR A 35 1.21 -11.17 31.28
CA THR A 35 2.43 -11.78 30.77
C THR A 35 3.54 -10.74 30.73
N SER A 36 4.44 -10.75 31.71
CA SER A 36 5.46 -9.71 31.94
C SER A 36 6.57 -9.61 30.89
N ASP A 37 6.43 -10.23 29.72
CA ASP A 37 7.47 -10.26 28.68
C ASP A 37 6.90 -10.45 27.25
N CYS A 38 5.75 -9.84 26.95
CA CYS A 38 5.24 -9.83 25.57
C CYS A 38 6.16 -8.98 24.68
N SER A 39 6.59 -9.54 23.55
CA SER A 39 7.47 -8.85 22.60
C SER A 39 6.78 -7.63 21.96
N ASN A 40 7.59 -6.66 21.55
CA ASN A 40 7.13 -5.40 20.97
C ASN A 40 6.21 -5.60 19.75
N ASP A 41 6.42 -6.65 18.94
CA ASP A 41 5.58 -6.96 17.78
C ASP A 41 4.16 -7.42 18.18
N ILE A 42 4.04 -8.21 19.25
CA ILE A 42 2.74 -8.66 19.76
C ILE A 42 1.99 -7.47 20.37
N GLN A 43 2.69 -6.64 21.14
CA GLN A 43 2.09 -5.44 21.73
C GLN A 43 1.65 -4.43 20.65
N SER A 44 2.47 -4.23 19.61
CA SER A 44 2.14 -3.40 18.45
C SER A 44 0.83 -3.85 17.79
N LYS A 45 0.69 -5.14 17.48
CA LYS A 45 -0.53 -5.70 16.86
C LYS A 45 -1.78 -5.49 17.73
N LEU A 46 -1.67 -5.65 19.05
CA LEU A 46 -2.77 -5.36 19.97
C LEU A 46 -3.18 -3.88 19.90
N HIS A 47 -2.21 -2.98 20.00
CA HIS A 47 -2.44 -1.54 19.94
C HIS A 47 -3.00 -1.11 18.57
N ARG A 48 -2.58 -1.73 17.47
CA ARG A 48 -3.15 -1.50 16.14
C ARG A 48 -4.65 -1.82 16.11
N ASN A 49 -5.02 -2.98 16.63
CA ASN A 49 -6.42 -3.42 16.67
C ASN A 49 -7.29 -2.54 17.58
N LEU A 50 -6.78 -2.12 18.75
CA LEU A 50 -7.45 -1.15 19.61
C LEU A 50 -7.64 0.20 18.91
N GLY A 51 -6.60 0.68 18.22
CA GLY A 51 -6.64 1.90 17.42
C GLY A 51 -7.74 1.87 16.35
N LEU A 52 -7.83 0.77 15.60
CA LEU A 52 -8.85 0.55 14.58
C LEU A 52 -10.27 0.46 15.18
N LEU A 53 -10.43 -0.23 16.31
CA LEU A 53 -11.71 -0.33 17.01
C LEU A 53 -12.23 1.05 17.43
N TYR A 54 -11.38 1.85 18.09
CA TYR A 54 -11.77 3.19 18.54
C TYR A 54 -12.03 4.13 17.35
N ALA A 55 -11.27 4.02 16.26
CA ALA A 55 -11.57 4.73 15.02
C ALA A 55 -12.96 4.37 14.48
N ALA A 56 -13.32 3.08 14.46
CA ALA A 56 -14.62 2.61 14.00
C ALA A 56 -15.77 3.14 14.87
N LYS A 57 -15.56 3.28 16.19
CA LYS A 57 -16.50 3.93 17.13
C LYS A 57 -16.56 5.45 16.99
N GLY A 58 -15.60 6.08 16.33
CA GLY A 58 -15.48 7.54 16.22
C GLY A 58 -14.73 8.20 17.39
N HIS A 59 -14.16 7.40 18.29
CA HIS A 59 -13.32 7.84 19.41
C HIS A 59 -11.90 8.09 18.89
N PHE A 60 -11.71 9.23 18.23
CA PHE A 60 -10.48 9.47 17.50
C PHE A 60 -9.26 9.74 18.37
N GLU A 61 -9.43 10.30 19.57
CA GLU A 61 -8.31 10.60 20.46
C GLU A 61 -7.68 9.31 21.00
N GLU A 62 -8.52 8.40 21.51
CA GLU A 62 -8.11 7.07 21.96
C GLU A 62 -7.54 6.25 20.81
N SER A 63 -8.15 6.35 19.63
CA SER A 63 -7.62 5.72 18.42
C SER A 63 -6.20 6.19 18.11
N LEU A 64 -5.95 7.50 18.10
CA LEU A 64 -4.63 8.07 17.84
C LEU A 64 -3.61 7.68 18.91
N TYR A 65 -4.01 7.63 20.19
CA TYR A 65 -3.15 7.16 21.27
C TYR A 65 -2.68 5.71 21.03
N HIS A 66 -3.61 4.81 20.72
CA HIS A 66 -3.29 3.42 20.45
C HIS A 66 -2.45 3.25 19.18
N LEU A 67 -2.76 3.98 18.10
CA LEU A 67 -1.98 3.95 16.86
C LEU A 67 -0.57 4.52 17.03
N ALA A 68 -0.40 5.59 17.82
CA ALA A 68 0.92 6.12 18.15
C ALA A 68 1.75 5.10 18.95
N THR A 69 1.11 4.38 19.88
CA THR A 69 1.77 3.32 20.65
C THR A 69 2.15 2.13 19.76
N ASP A 70 1.27 1.73 18.83
CA ASP A 70 1.57 0.72 17.80
C ASP A 70 2.80 1.12 16.98
N ILE A 71 2.82 2.33 16.42
CA ILE A 71 3.96 2.84 15.62
C ILE A 71 5.25 2.82 16.44
N TYR A 72 5.21 3.26 17.70
CA TYR A 72 6.38 3.25 18.59
C TYR A 72 6.91 1.82 18.79
N LEU A 73 6.04 0.89 19.16
CA LEU A 73 6.41 -0.50 19.43
C LEU A 73 6.90 -1.23 18.16
N ALA A 74 6.21 -1.03 17.02
CA ALA A 74 6.64 -1.55 15.74
C ALA A 74 8.01 -0.98 15.32
N SER A 75 8.23 0.31 15.55
CA SER A 75 9.52 0.95 15.30
C SER A 75 10.64 0.37 16.18
N CYS A 76 10.35 0.05 17.44
CA CYS A 76 11.30 -0.64 18.32
C CYS A 76 11.59 -2.07 17.88
N ALA A 77 10.63 -2.76 17.26
CA ALA A 77 10.77 -4.15 16.81
C ALA A 77 11.48 -4.27 15.44
N PHE A 78 11.11 -3.41 14.48
CA PHE A 78 11.47 -3.56 13.07
C PHE A 78 12.18 -2.35 12.48
N GLY A 79 12.10 -1.19 13.14
CA GLY A 79 12.57 0.10 12.63
C GLY A 79 11.46 0.97 12.05
N THR A 80 11.74 2.26 11.93
CA THR A 80 10.76 3.29 11.54
C THR A 80 10.38 3.24 10.05
N HIS A 81 11.22 2.63 9.22
CA HIS A 81 11.05 2.54 7.76
C HIS A 81 10.77 1.10 7.31
N ASP A 82 10.22 0.27 8.19
CA ASP A 82 9.82 -1.10 7.87
C ASP A 82 8.34 -1.18 7.46
N ILE A 83 8.00 -2.14 6.59
CA ILE A 83 6.62 -2.35 6.12
C ILE A 83 5.67 -2.69 7.29
N SER A 84 6.16 -3.35 8.33
CA SER A 84 5.39 -3.69 9.55
C SER A 84 4.98 -2.45 10.34
N THR A 85 5.81 -1.40 10.32
CA THR A 85 5.55 -0.09 10.93
C THR A 85 4.61 0.75 10.06
N SER A 86 4.68 0.58 8.73
CA SER A 86 3.88 1.34 7.75
C SER A 86 2.36 1.22 7.95
N GLY A 87 1.87 0.05 8.38
CA GLY A 87 0.44 -0.16 8.66
C GLY A 87 -0.09 0.79 9.75
N GLY A 88 0.71 1.08 10.78
CA GLY A 88 0.35 2.04 11.83
C GLY A 88 0.22 3.47 11.28
N TYR A 89 1.17 3.92 10.46
CA TYR A 89 1.10 5.23 9.80
C TYR A 89 -0.12 5.35 8.90
N PHE A 90 -0.45 4.30 8.13
CA PHE A 90 -1.60 4.28 7.24
C PHE A 90 -2.92 4.43 8.01
N HIS A 91 -3.08 3.69 9.11
CA HIS A 91 -4.28 3.80 9.93
C HIS A 91 -4.38 5.16 10.63
N MET A 92 -3.26 5.71 11.11
CA MET A 92 -3.21 7.04 11.71
C MET A 92 -3.58 8.12 10.69
N ALA A 93 -3.12 7.98 9.44
CA ALA A 93 -3.50 8.86 8.33
C ALA A 93 -5.02 8.81 8.07
N ASN A 94 -5.63 7.62 8.05
CA ASN A 94 -7.07 7.47 7.87
C ASN A 94 -7.87 8.16 8.99
N VAL A 95 -7.38 8.14 10.24
CA VAL A 95 -8.01 8.87 11.35
C VAL A 95 -7.92 10.38 11.14
N PHE A 96 -6.74 10.91 10.77
CA PHE A 96 -6.58 12.33 10.46
C PHE A 96 -7.39 12.79 9.25
N PHE A 97 -7.51 11.95 8.23
CA PHE A 97 -8.37 12.18 7.07
C PHE A 97 -9.83 12.33 7.50
N ARG A 98 -10.33 11.44 8.37
CA ARG A 98 -11.70 11.53 8.94
C ARG A 98 -11.92 12.76 9.83
N GLN A 99 -10.85 13.32 10.42
CA GLN A 99 -10.87 14.60 11.14
C GLN A 99 -10.75 15.82 10.22
N ASN A 100 -10.70 15.65 8.89
CA ASN A 100 -10.45 16.71 7.91
C ASN A 100 -9.08 17.42 8.09
N LYS A 101 -8.11 16.76 8.73
CA LYS A 101 -6.72 17.26 8.89
C LYS A 101 -5.88 16.76 7.72
N MET A 102 -6.21 17.25 6.53
CA MET A 102 -5.72 16.74 5.24
C MET A 102 -4.20 16.84 5.09
N ASP A 103 -3.58 17.91 5.60
CA ASP A 103 -2.13 18.09 5.51
C ASP A 103 -1.36 17.01 6.27
N ILE A 104 -1.83 16.66 7.47
CA ILE A 104 -1.22 15.60 8.30
C ILE A 104 -1.44 14.23 7.65
N ALA A 105 -2.66 13.96 7.17
CA ALA A 105 -2.97 12.72 6.50
C ALA A 105 -2.12 12.53 5.23
N ASP A 106 -1.97 13.57 4.40
CA ASP A 106 -1.16 13.52 3.17
C ASP A 106 0.32 13.27 3.47
N SER A 107 0.89 13.89 4.52
CA SER A 107 2.25 13.60 4.98
C SER A 107 2.42 12.13 5.37
N LEU A 108 1.50 11.57 6.18
CA LEU A 108 1.58 10.17 6.59
C LEU A 108 1.39 9.20 5.42
N TYR A 109 0.49 9.49 4.47
CA TYR A 109 0.36 8.69 3.26
C TYR A 109 1.61 8.76 2.37
N THR A 110 2.31 9.89 2.33
CA THR A 110 3.62 10.00 1.66
C THR A 110 4.63 9.06 2.33
N GLU A 111 4.77 9.10 3.66
CA GLU A 111 5.68 8.20 4.38
C GLU A 111 5.36 6.72 4.11
N VAL A 112 4.09 6.33 4.16
CA VAL A 112 3.67 4.96 3.84
C VAL A 112 4.06 4.56 2.42
N THR A 113 3.80 5.44 1.45
CA THR A 113 4.18 5.20 0.05
C THR A 113 5.69 5.02 -0.09
N ASP A 114 6.47 5.82 0.63
CA ASP A 114 7.93 5.82 0.56
C ASP A 114 8.54 4.56 1.17
N ILE A 115 7.97 4.07 2.28
CA ILE A 115 8.37 2.80 2.90
C ILE A 115 8.14 1.63 1.93
N TRP A 116 6.94 1.52 1.35
CA TRP A 116 6.63 0.46 0.39
C TRP A 116 7.51 0.57 -0.87
N HIS A 117 7.68 1.78 -1.39
CA HIS A 117 8.53 2.04 -2.55
C HIS A 117 9.97 1.58 -2.30
N ALA A 118 10.57 1.99 -1.17
CA ALA A 118 11.92 1.58 -0.78
C ALA A 118 12.04 0.06 -0.59
N HIS A 119 11.03 -0.56 0.01
CA HIS A 119 10.99 -2.01 0.19
C HIS A 119 11.02 -2.74 -1.15
N PHE A 120 10.16 -2.36 -2.10
CA PHE A 120 10.12 -2.96 -3.43
C PHE A 120 11.41 -2.68 -4.21
N SER A 121 11.96 -1.46 -4.13
CA SER A 121 13.21 -1.12 -4.81
C SER A 121 14.35 -2.04 -4.36
N ARG A 122 14.44 -2.30 -3.05
CA ARG A 122 15.44 -3.22 -2.49
C ARG A 122 15.22 -4.64 -3.00
N LEU A 123 13.98 -5.13 -3.05
CA LEU A 123 13.69 -6.48 -3.58
C LEU A 123 14.09 -6.62 -5.05
N ILE A 124 13.70 -5.66 -5.89
CA ILE A 124 14.03 -5.65 -7.32
C ILE A 124 15.55 -5.56 -7.52
N GLN A 125 16.24 -4.72 -6.73
CA GLN A 125 17.69 -4.61 -6.80
C GLN A 125 18.36 -5.95 -6.49
N VAL A 126 17.94 -6.65 -5.43
CA VAL A 126 18.52 -7.95 -5.09
C VAL A 126 18.18 -9.01 -6.15
N GLN A 127 16.97 -9.03 -6.71
CA GLN A 127 16.63 -9.91 -7.83
C GLN A 127 17.54 -9.67 -9.04
N SER A 128 17.78 -8.41 -9.42
CA SER A 128 18.65 -8.04 -10.55
C SER A 128 20.11 -8.49 -10.36
N GLN A 129 20.62 -8.44 -9.12
CA GLN A 129 21.98 -8.85 -8.77
C GLN A 129 22.13 -10.37 -8.66
N THR A 130 21.06 -11.08 -8.29
CA THR A 130 21.08 -12.54 -8.10
C THR A 130 20.93 -13.31 -9.41
N LEU A 131 20.47 -12.65 -10.49
CA LEU A 131 20.35 -13.20 -11.84
C LEU A 131 21.70 -13.68 -12.45
N THR A 132 22.84 -13.36 -11.81
CA THR A 132 24.17 -13.82 -12.24
C THR A 132 24.61 -15.16 -11.62
N SER A 133 23.89 -15.73 -10.65
CA SER A 133 24.16 -17.08 -10.13
C SER A 133 22.90 -17.95 -10.17
N HIS A 134 22.98 -19.11 -10.81
CA HIS A 134 21.87 -20.04 -11.07
C HIS A 134 21.25 -20.69 -9.81
N LEU A 135 21.53 -20.20 -8.60
CA LEU A 135 21.04 -20.80 -7.36
C LEU A 135 20.06 -19.87 -6.62
N LYS A 136 18.78 -20.11 -6.93
CA LYS A 136 17.58 -19.88 -6.11
C LYS A 136 17.16 -18.43 -5.79
N CYS A 137 16.57 -17.81 -6.81
CA CYS A 137 15.54 -16.77 -6.72
C CYS A 137 14.21 -17.32 -6.13
N PHE A 138 14.23 -17.90 -4.92
CA PHE A 138 13.02 -18.40 -4.25
C PHE A 138 12.82 -17.81 -2.85
N ILE A 139 13.80 -17.08 -2.31
CA ILE A 139 13.83 -16.66 -0.90
C ILE A 139 13.36 -15.20 -0.69
N LEU A 140 13.23 -14.40 -1.76
CA LEU A 140 12.94 -12.94 -1.68
C LEU A 140 11.64 -12.55 -2.35
N ASN A 141 10.61 -13.39 -2.22
CA ASN A 141 9.28 -13.05 -2.70
C ASN A 141 8.48 -12.37 -1.59
N VAL A 142 7.76 -11.31 -1.97
CA VAL A 142 6.72 -10.72 -1.10
C VAL A 142 5.71 -11.83 -0.84
N ASP A 143 5.46 -12.16 0.43
CA ASP A 143 4.46 -13.19 0.77
C ASP A 143 3.04 -12.72 0.41
N GLU A 144 2.10 -13.66 0.32
CA GLU A 144 0.73 -13.36 -0.12
C GLU A 144 0.03 -12.33 0.79
N ASP A 145 0.34 -12.33 2.09
CA ASP A 145 -0.25 -11.39 3.06
C ASP A 145 0.29 -9.97 2.82
N GLN A 146 1.61 -9.83 2.65
CA GLN A 146 2.27 -8.57 2.32
C GLN A 146 1.82 -8.02 0.96
N GLN A 147 1.59 -8.88 -0.03
CA GLN A 147 1.06 -8.48 -1.34
C GLN A 147 -0.36 -7.91 -1.22
N ALA A 148 -1.22 -8.58 -0.46
CA ALA A 148 -2.58 -8.14 -0.22
C ALA A 148 -2.62 -6.81 0.55
N GLU A 149 -1.82 -6.70 1.62
CA GLU A 149 -1.71 -5.47 2.41
C GLU A 149 -1.20 -4.30 1.56
N ALA A 150 -0.09 -4.48 0.84
CA ALA A 150 0.45 -3.44 -0.03
C ALA A 150 -0.55 -2.99 -1.10
N SER A 151 -1.22 -3.95 -1.75
CA SER A 151 -2.24 -3.65 -2.75
C SER A 151 -3.38 -2.84 -2.15
N GLN A 152 -3.90 -3.25 -0.99
CA GLN A 152 -4.99 -2.54 -0.33
C GLN A 152 -4.58 -1.12 0.08
N VAL A 153 -3.43 -0.98 0.74
CA VAL A 153 -2.93 0.31 1.26
C VAL A 153 -2.64 1.27 0.12
N LEU A 154 -1.89 0.85 -0.89
CA LEU A 154 -1.47 1.75 -1.99
C LEU A 154 -2.64 2.16 -2.88
N ASN A 155 -3.60 1.25 -3.16
CA ASN A 155 -4.81 1.64 -3.90
C ASN A 155 -5.68 2.60 -3.10
N ALA A 156 -5.84 2.39 -1.79
CA ALA A 156 -6.57 3.34 -0.95
C ALA A 156 -5.94 4.73 -0.95
N ILE A 157 -4.61 4.81 -0.89
CA ILE A 157 -3.88 6.09 -0.99
C ILE A 157 -4.08 6.74 -2.37
N LEU A 158 -4.05 5.93 -3.45
CA LEU A 158 -4.29 6.42 -4.80
C LEU A 158 -5.69 7.02 -4.94
N ASP A 159 -6.72 6.28 -4.53
CA ASP A 159 -8.12 6.72 -4.57
C ASP A 159 -8.32 8.05 -3.84
N ILE A 160 -7.75 8.18 -2.63
CA ILE A 160 -7.83 9.40 -1.82
C ILE A 160 -7.15 10.58 -2.54
N ARG A 161 -6.00 10.35 -3.16
CA ARG A 161 -5.25 11.40 -3.87
C ARG A 161 -5.91 11.83 -5.17
N GLU A 162 -6.54 10.90 -5.89
CA GLU A 162 -7.27 11.22 -7.13
C GLU A 162 -8.53 12.04 -6.85
N GLN A 163 -9.20 11.77 -5.73
CA GLN A 163 -10.39 12.50 -5.28
C GLN A 163 -10.06 13.85 -4.63
N ALA A 164 -8.79 14.11 -4.30
CA ALA A 164 -8.39 15.34 -3.63
C ALA A 164 -8.58 16.58 -4.54
N PRO A 165 -9.13 17.70 -4.03
CA PRO A 165 -9.31 18.91 -4.83
C PRO A 165 -8.01 19.49 -5.38
N LYS A 166 -6.91 19.30 -4.63
CA LYS A 166 -5.57 19.73 -5.00
C LYS A 166 -4.77 18.53 -5.49
N GLN A 167 -4.71 18.40 -6.82
CA GLN A 167 -3.91 17.39 -7.49
C GLN A 167 -2.41 17.61 -7.23
N GLN A 168 -1.70 16.54 -6.84
CA GLN A 168 -0.26 16.53 -6.63
C GLN A 168 0.40 15.45 -7.50
N PRO A 169 0.65 15.72 -8.79
CA PRO A 169 1.03 14.70 -9.77
C PRO A 169 2.27 13.90 -9.38
N ALA A 170 3.26 14.54 -8.74
CA ALA A 170 4.47 13.87 -8.29
C ALA A 170 4.21 12.80 -7.21
N LYS A 171 3.32 13.10 -6.24
CA LYS A 171 2.95 12.15 -5.18
C LYS A 171 2.09 11.02 -5.74
N THR A 172 1.17 11.31 -6.65
CA THR A 172 0.36 10.30 -7.34
C THR A 172 1.22 9.36 -8.18
N ALA A 173 2.15 9.91 -8.97
CA ALA A 173 3.08 9.13 -9.77
C ALA A 173 3.92 8.17 -8.92
N ARG A 174 4.28 8.59 -7.69
CA ARG A 174 5.05 7.74 -6.77
C ARG A 174 4.26 6.53 -6.26
N VAL A 175 2.96 6.68 -5.99
CA VAL A 175 2.07 5.55 -5.62
C VAL A 175 1.90 4.61 -6.78
N VAL A 176 1.62 5.15 -7.97
CA VAL A 176 1.48 4.34 -9.20
C VAL A 176 2.77 3.57 -9.49
N HIS A 177 3.93 4.20 -9.29
CA HIS A 177 5.22 3.53 -9.45
C HIS A 177 5.41 2.39 -8.43
N ALA A 178 5.06 2.61 -7.16
CA ALA A 178 5.11 1.54 -6.15
C ALA A 178 4.17 0.37 -6.48
N LEU A 179 2.96 0.63 -6.98
CA LEU A 179 2.03 -0.40 -7.45
C LEU A 179 2.58 -1.15 -8.67
N ALA A 180 3.19 -0.46 -9.62
CA ALA A 180 3.82 -1.10 -10.77
C ALA A 180 4.96 -2.04 -10.36
N MET A 181 5.77 -1.63 -9.38
CA MET A 181 6.83 -2.47 -8.81
C MET A 181 6.28 -3.70 -8.08
N LEU A 182 5.18 -3.54 -7.34
CA LEU A 182 4.46 -4.65 -6.71
C LEU A 182 3.96 -5.65 -7.77
N HIS A 183 3.34 -5.15 -8.84
CA HIS A 183 2.89 -6.01 -9.94
C HIS A 183 4.05 -6.75 -10.62
N TYR A 184 5.18 -6.07 -10.84
CA TYR A 184 6.40 -6.69 -11.35
C TYR A 184 6.86 -7.85 -10.45
N LEU A 185 6.95 -7.62 -9.14
CA LEU A 185 7.34 -8.63 -8.16
C LEU A 185 6.36 -9.81 -8.07
N ILE A 186 5.06 -9.58 -8.29
CA ILE A 186 4.04 -10.63 -8.30
C ILE A 186 4.10 -11.47 -9.59
N LEU A 187 4.33 -10.83 -10.74
CA LEU A 187 4.30 -11.48 -12.05
C LEU A 187 5.56 -12.32 -12.35
N ASP A 188 6.71 -12.03 -11.73
CA ASP A 188 7.96 -12.81 -11.87
C ASP A 188 8.02 -14.08 -10.99
N LEU A 189 6.94 -14.44 -10.27
CA LEU A 189 6.81 -15.77 -9.68
C LEU A 189 6.71 -16.82 -10.81
N PRO A 190 7.41 -17.97 -10.72
CA PRO A 190 7.30 -19.07 -11.67
C PRO A 190 5.95 -19.79 -11.55
N LYS A 191 4.84 -19.08 -11.70
CA LYS A 191 3.57 -19.62 -12.23
C LYS A 191 3.65 -19.74 -13.76
N ALA A 192 4.86 -19.92 -14.29
CA ALA A 192 5.15 -20.39 -15.64
C ALA A 192 4.79 -21.89 -15.75
N SER A 193 3.50 -22.19 -15.67
CA SER A 193 2.92 -23.44 -16.17
C SER A 193 1.40 -23.30 -16.41
N HIS A 194 0.93 -22.14 -16.87
CA HIS A 194 -0.36 -22.06 -17.56
C HIS A 194 -0.32 -21.11 -18.77
N PRO A 195 -0.47 -21.63 -20.01
CA PRO A 195 -0.30 -20.87 -21.24
C PRO A 195 -1.57 -20.08 -21.64
N GLN A 196 -2.16 -19.31 -20.73
CA GLN A 196 -3.38 -18.52 -21.03
C GLN A 196 -3.27 -17.00 -20.85
N TYR A 197 -2.13 -16.45 -20.40
CA TYR A 197 -2.00 -14.98 -20.24
C TYR A 197 -0.87 -14.42 -21.09
N GLY A 198 -1.21 -13.98 -22.30
CA GLY A 198 -0.33 -13.31 -23.26
C GLY A 198 -0.06 -11.82 -22.97
N ALA A 199 -0.31 -11.33 -21.74
CA ALA A 199 -0.13 -9.92 -21.35
C ALA A 199 1.27 -9.60 -20.78
N ASN A 200 2.13 -10.62 -20.64
CA ASN A 200 3.38 -10.50 -19.87
C ASN A 200 4.47 -9.69 -20.60
N GLY A 201 4.49 -9.66 -21.94
CA GLY A 201 5.48 -8.90 -22.71
C GLY A 201 5.23 -7.39 -22.68
N GLU A 202 3.98 -6.95 -22.88
CA GLU A 202 3.60 -5.53 -22.94
C GLU A 202 3.94 -4.80 -21.63
N VAL A 203 3.71 -5.45 -20.49
CA VAL A 203 3.97 -4.84 -19.19
C VAL A 203 5.48 -4.69 -18.92
N LEU A 204 6.28 -5.70 -19.24
CA LEU A 204 7.74 -5.66 -19.08
C LEU A 204 8.38 -4.61 -19.98
N ASP A 205 7.92 -4.51 -21.23
CA ASP A 205 8.39 -3.54 -22.19
C ASP A 205 8.03 -2.11 -21.77
N LEU A 206 6.84 -1.90 -21.20
CA LEU A 206 6.42 -0.60 -20.67
C LEU A 206 7.26 -0.17 -19.48
N ILE A 207 7.52 -1.09 -18.54
CA ILE A 207 8.37 -0.84 -17.37
C ILE A 207 9.80 -0.51 -17.81
N SER A 208 10.33 -1.21 -18.81
CA SER A 208 11.67 -0.94 -19.36
C SER A 208 11.76 0.48 -19.92
N VAL A 209 10.80 0.89 -20.76
CA VAL A 209 10.75 2.24 -21.36
C VAL A 209 10.54 3.31 -20.30
N TRP A 210 9.67 3.06 -19.32
CA TRP A 210 9.42 4.01 -18.24
C TRP A 210 10.59 4.14 -17.28
N GLY A 211 11.35 3.07 -17.07
CA GLY A 211 12.52 3.04 -16.19
C GLY A 211 13.73 3.79 -16.74
N GLU A 212 13.74 4.17 -18.03
CA GLU A 212 14.83 4.92 -18.63
C GLU A 212 15.03 6.28 -17.93
N GLU A 213 16.27 6.56 -17.52
CA GLU A 213 16.62 7.77 -16.76
C GLU A 213 16.25 9.06 -17.51
N ALA A 214 16.32 9.04 -18.84
CA ALA A 214 15.90 10.13 -19.70
C ALA A 214 14.38 10.40 -19.60
N VAL A 215 13.57 9.34 -19.56
CA VAL A 215 12.11 9.43 -19.42
C VAL A 215 11.75 9.91 -18.02
N GLN A 216 12.39 9.36 -16.98
CA GLN A 216 12.19 9.79 -15.59
C GLN A 216 12.62 11.26 -15.36
N SER A 217 13.71 11.70 -15.97
CA SER A 217 14.21 13.09 -15.89
C SER A 217 13.24 14.08 -16.57
N GLN A 218 12.65 13.71 -17.71
CA GLN A 218 11.63 14.52 -18.37
C GLN A 218 10.33 14.60 -17.57
N LEU A 219 9.89 13.48 -16.97
CA LEU A 219 8.71 13.46 -16.10
C LEU A 219 8.88 14.30 -14.83
N ARG A 220 10.10 14.40 -14.30
CA ARG A 220 10.42 15.22 -13.12
C ARG A 220 10.52 16.72 -13.44
N SER A 221 10.83 17.08 -14.68
CA SER A 221 11.11 18.48 -15.08
C SER A 221 9.93 19.20 -15.73
N SER A 222 8.87 18.49 -16.13
CA SER A 222 7.72 19.07 -16.84
C SER A 222 6.37 18.72 -16.23
N CYS A 223 5.43 19.68 -16.25
CA CYS A 223 4.01 19.44 -15.93
C CYS A 223 3.18 19.04 -17.15
N ARG A 224 3.75 19.09 -18.37
CA ARG A 224 3.10 18.76 -19.63
C ARG A 224 3.83 17.60 -20.29
N ASN A 225 3.47 16.39 -19.88
CA ASN A 225 4.15 15.14 -20.27
C ASN A 225 3.63 14.52 -21.57
N HIS A 226 2.82 15.25 -22.35
CA HIS A 226 2.22 14.74 -23.58
C HIS A 226 3.25 14.24 -24.60
N ASN A 227 4.39 14.94 -24.73
CA ASN A 227 5.46 14.51 -25.62
C ASN A 227 6.18 13.26 -25.10
N THR A 228 6.37 13.15 -23.78
CA THR A 228 6.99 11.98 -23.13
C THR A 228 6.08 10.76 -23.23
N PHE A 229 4.77 10.90 -23.02
CA PHE A 229 3.80 9.83 -23.24
C PHE A 229 3.73 9.38 -24.70
N ARG A 230 3.87 10.31 -25.66
CA ARG A 230 3.97 9.96 -27.09
C ARG A 230 5.26 9.18 -27.40
N GLN A 231 6.38 9.53 -26.77
CA GLN A 231 7.65 8.80 -26.91
C GLN A 231 7.54 7.38 -26.35
N ILE A 232 6.96 7.23 -25.16
CA ILE A 232 6.67 5.93 -24.55
C ILE A 232 5.78 5.09 -25.47
N SER A 233 4.69 5.67 -25.97
CA SER A 233 3.75 4.98 -26.85
C SER A 233 4.41 4.50 -28.14
N ARG A 234 5.28 5.31 -28.75
CA ARG A 234 6.07 4.89 -29.92
C ARG A 234 7.04 3.75 -29.59
N ALA A 235 7.75 3.85 -28.46
CA ALA A 235 8.69 2.82 -28.01
C ALA A 235 8.00 1.50 -27.67
N MET A 236 6.73 1.54 -27.27
CA MET A 236 5.88 0.35 -27.08
C MET A 236 5.45 -0.26 -28.43
N MET A 237 5.09 0.57 -29.39
CA MET A 237 4.73 0.14 -30.75
C MET A 237 5.92 -0.51 -31.48
N GLU A 238 7.13 0.02 -31.32
CA GLU A 238 8.38 -0.56 -31.85
C GLU A 238 8.70 -1.93 -31.23
N ARG A 239 8.24 -2.19 -30.00
CA ARG A 239 8.35 -3.49 -29.32
C ARG A 239 7.20 -4.46 -29.64
N GLY A 240 6.32 -4.11 -30.58
CA GLY A 240 5.25 -4.97 -31.09
C GLY A 240 3.91 -4.83 -30.36
N HIS A 241 3.77 -3.86 -29.46
CA HIS A 241 2.54 -3.62 -28.70
C HIS A 241 1.77 -2.45 -29.30
N ASP A 242 0.94 -2.73 -30.28
CA ASP A 242 0.06 -1.76 -30.93
C ASP A 242 -1.40 -1.94 -30.45
N ARG A 243 -1.92 -0.94 -29.71
CA ARG A 243 -3.31 -0.96 -29.24
C ARG A 243 -4.31 -0.45 -30.29
N ASP A 244 -3.85 0.19 -31.36
CA ASP A 244 -4.71 0.78 -32.40
C ASP A 244 -5.01 -0.19 -33.57
N ALA A 245 -4.39 -1.37 -33.60
CA ALA A 245 -4.59 -2.37 -34.67
C ALA A 245 -5.91 -3.17 -34.59
N LEU A 246 -6.73 -3.00 -33.55
CA LEU A 246 -8.00 -3.73 -33.35
C LEU A 246 -9.27 -2.90 -33.65
N ARG A 247 -9.15 -1.79 -34.39
CA ARG A 247 -10.31 -1.12 -35.01
C ARG A 247 -10.08 -0.95 -36.51
N GLY A 248 -10.31 -2.03 -37.25
CA GLY A 248 -10.46 -2.07 -38.70
C GLY A 248 -11.53 -3.08 -39.07
#